data_AF-A0A0N9I744-F1
#
_entry.id   AF-A0A0N9I744-F1
#
_cell.length_a   1.000
_cell.length_b   1.000
_cell.length_c   1.000
_cell.angle_alpha   90.00
_cell.angle_beta   90.00
_cell.angle_gamma   90.00
#
_symmetry.space_group_name_H-M   'P 1'
#
loop_
_entity.id
_entity.type
_entity.pdbx_description
1 polymer ?
#
loop_
_entity_poly.entity_id
_entity_poly.type
_entity_poly.pdbx_seq_one_letter_code
_entity_poly.pdbx_strand_id
1 'polypeptide(L)'
;MPTVFPRLRTELGRIYGRLVAGNLWHDSTAAGDEVPSGVNPMWHAKNLENGITPDYLEAYGLDPSDPKNQLTGVYDRHYDATLVAPWLWNDRKKVFLTTEDEESLTTKVKYVKDKGIGGVMFWEMAGDYALDQSSGQYFMGTTMVDTIDSGLKGAAPYGNTKATGTRPANVLDVGVELTGFALGEANYPINPGIRLTNRTAQQIPSGARIEFGYGTSAPGSMVDQSGLGLRVPQQGHRTERRRVEGRLPARVLHPAPGDRRTGHSGAAGAVLPADRDAVRLQGHLRRADIRPVSRLPARPLIQTAV
;
A
#
# COMPACT_ATOMS: atom_id res chain seq x y z
N MET A 1 13.28 10.74 -31.47
CA MET A 1 12.27 9.67 -31.65
C MET A 1 11.00 10.14 -30.94
N PRO A 2 9.88 10.37 -31.64
CA PRO A 2 8.68 10.88 -30.97
C PRO A 2 7.83 9.72 -30.46
N THR A 3 7.71 9.63 -29.15
CA THR A 3 6.76 8.77 -28.44
C THR A 3 5.35 9.29 -28.72
N VAL A 4 4.61 8.63 -29.60
CA VAL A 4 3.20 8.92 -29.85
C VAL A 4 2.38 7.92 -29.03
N PHE A 5 2.08 8.25 -27.78
CA PHE A 5 0.93 7.66 -27.09
C PHE A 5 -0.33 8.29 -27.70
N PRO A 6 -1.22 7.55 -28.39
CA PRO A 6 -2.51 8.10 -28.75
C PRO A 6 -3.28 8.41 -27.47
N ARG A 7 -3.78 9.65 -27.37
CA ARG A 7 -4.66 10.08 -26.28
C ARG A 7 -5.86 9.13 -26.20
N LEU A 8 -5.94 8.35 -25.12
CA LEU A 8 -7.18 7.72 -24.69
C LEU A 8 -8.20 8.84 -24.42
N ARG A 9 -9.14 9.07 -25.34
CA ARG A 9 -10.32 9.89 -25.06
C ARG A 9 -11.17 9.12 -24.06
N THR A 10 -11.24 9.61 -22.85
CA THR A 10 -12.26 9.29 -21.87
C THR A 10 -13.59 9.88 -22.32
N GLU A 11 -14.34 9.15 -23.15
CA GLU A 11 -15.79 9.31 -23.15
C GLU A 11 -16.33 8.66 -21.87
N LEU A 12 -16.94 9.49 -21.03
CA LEU A 12 -17.53 9.15 -19.75
C LEU A 12 -18.49 7.96 -19.88
N GLY A 13 -18.19 6.87 -19.19
CA GLY A 13 -19.21 5.93 -18.68
C GLY A 13 -19.26 4.53 -19.28
N ARG A 14 -18.41 4.15 -20.24
CA ARG A 14 -18.33 2.74 -20.70
C ARG A 14 -16.87 2.31 -20.82
N ILE A 15 -16.45 1.44 -19.91
CA ILE A 15 -15.26 0.61 -20.11
C ILE A 15 -15.54 -0.18 -21.40
N TYR A 16 -14.70 -0.02 -22.43
CA TYR A 16 -14.79 -0.78 -23.69
C TYR A 16 -14.37 -2.26 -23.46
N GLY A 17 -14.85 -2.91 -22.41
CA GLY A 17 -14.64 -4.33 -22.10
C GLY A 17 -15.56 -5.24 -22.90
N ARG A 18 -15.94 -4.86 -24.12
CA ARG A 18 -16.93 -5.56 -24.93
C ARG A 18 -16.29 -6.55 -25.89
N LEU A 19 -15.31 -7.29 -25.40
CA LEU A 19 -14.55 -8.25 -26.19
C LEU A 19 -14.44 -9.52 -25.37
N VAL A 20 -15.32 -10.43 -25.69
CA VAL A 20 -15.63 -11.65 -24.95
C VAL A 20 -14.40 -12.58 -24.85
N ALA A 21 -13.52 -12.59 -25.86
CA ALA A 21 -12.21 -13.26 -25.80
C ALA A 21 -11.17 -12.55 -24.91
N GLY A 22 -11.48 -11.40 -24.32
CA GLY A 22 -10.61 -10.68 -23.39
C GLY A 22 -11.30 -10.44 -22.05
N ASN A 23 -12.36 -11.17 -21.73
CA ASN A 23 -13.13 -11.04 -20.49
C ASN A 23 -13.70 -12.40 -20.05
N LEU A 24 -12.89 -13.46 -20.15
CA LEU A 24 -13.30 -14.85 -19.91
C LEU A 24 -13.84 -15.07 -18.49
N TRP A 25 -13.24 -14.43 -17.48
CA TRP A 25 -13.61 -14.51 -16.07
C TRP A 25 -14.44 -13.30 -15.64
N HIS A 26 -15.46 -12.97 -16.43
CA HIS A 26 -16.38 -11.89 -16.09
C HIS A 26 -17.36 -12.29 -14.99
N ASP A 27 -17.80 -11.30 -14.23
CA ASP A 27 -19.01 -11.42 -13.43
C ASP A 27 -20.24 -11.18 -14.32
N SER A 28 -21.41 -11.63 -13.85
CA SER A 28 -22.69 -11.32 -14.47
C SER A 28 -23.45 -10.26 -13.67
N THR A 29 -24.19 -9.41 -14.37
CA THR A 29 -25.19 -8.54 -13.76
C THR A 29 -26.33 -9.39 -13.16
N ALA A 30 -27.19 -8.77 -12.36
CA ALA A 30 -28.39 -9.44 -11.84
C ALA A 30 -29.34 -9.96 -12.94
N ALA A 31 -29.23 -9.42 -14.17
CA ALA A 31 -30.00 -9.88 -15.33
C ALA A 31 -29.32 -11.03 -16.10
N GLY A 32 -28.11 -11.44 -15.70
CA GLY A 32 -27.32 -12.45 -16.39
C GLY A 32 -26.38 -11.90 -17.48
N ASP A 33 -26.41 -10.60 -17.76
CA ASP A 33 -25.52 -10.00 -18.76
C ASP A 33 -24.06 -9.95 -18.27
N GLU A 34 -23.11 -10.17 -19.17
CA GLU A 34 -21.67 -9.99 -18.92
C GLU A 34 -21.34 -8.58 -18.41
N VAL A 35 -20.55 -8.51 -17.33
CA VAL A 35 -19.95 -7.26 -16.84
C VAL A 35 -18.61 -7.02 -17.54
N PRO A 36 -18.46 -5.93 -18.33
CA PRO A 36 -17.22 -5.65 -19.05
C PRO A 36 -16.12 -5.19 -18.10
N SER A 37 -15.07 -5.98 -17.92
CA SER A 37 -13.96 -5.68 -17.00
C SER A 37 -12.57 -6.04 -17.52
N GLY A 38 -12.48 -6.85 -18.57
CA GLY A 38 -11.19 -7.29 -19.13
C GLY A 38 -10.52 -8.40 -18.32
N VAL A 39 -11.29 -9.11 -17.49
CA VAL A 39 -10.76 -10.06 -16.50
C VAL A 39 -10.56 -11.43 -17.15
N ASN A 40 -9.32 -11.90 -17.10
CA ASN A 40 -8.92 -13.20 -17.61
C ASN A 40 -7.92 -13.83 -16.65
N PRO A 41 -7.91 -15.16 -16.54
CA PRO A 41 -6.78 -15.85 -15.93
C PRO A 41 -5.53 -15.74 -16.81
N MET A 42 -4.34 -15.88 -16.21
CA MET A 42 -3.10 -15.68 -16.95
C MET A 42 -2.86 -16.75 -18.02
N TRP A 43 -3.37 -17.97 -17.85
CA TRP A 43 -3.32 -18.97 -18.93
C TRP A 43 -4.11 -18.53 -20.18
N HIS A 44 -5.24 -17.84 -20.01
CA HIS A 44 -5.96 -17.30 -21.15
C HIS A 44 -5.20 -16.15 -21.81
N ALA A 45 -4.66 -15.22 -21.00
CA ALA A 45 -3.82 -14.15 -21.53
C ALA A 45 -2.58 -14.71 -22.29
N LYS A 46 -1.96 -15.79 -21.81
CA LYS A 46 -0.87 -16.47 -22.51
C LYS A 46 -1.31 -17.12 -23.82
N ASN A 47 -2.53 -17.67 -23.90
CA ASN A 47 -3.07 -18.13 -25.18
C ASN A 47 -3.28 -16.97 -26.17
N LEU A 48 -3.82 -15.84 -25.70
CA LEU A 48 -3.99 -14.64 -26.54
C LEU A 48 -2.64 -14.11 -27.07
N GLU A 49 -1.64 -14.02 -26.19
CA GLU A 49 -0.25 -13.64 -26.54
C GLU A 49 0.32 -14.53 -27.65
N ASN A 50 0.03 -15.83 -27.60
CA ASN A 50 0.56 -16.82 -28.54
C ASN A 50 -0.34 -17.07 -29.76
N GLY A 51 -1.42 -16.31 -29.94
CA GLY A 51 -2.31 -16.50 -31.09
C GLY A 51 -3.14 -17.79 -31.04
N ILE A 52 -3.31 -18.38 -29.87
CA ILE A 52 -3.99 -19.68 -29.67
C ILE A 52 -5.47 -19.43 -29.40
N THR A 53 -6.34 -20.08 -30.19
CA THR A 53 -7.77 -20.20 -29.87
C THR A 53 -7.98 -21.42 -28.99
N PRO A 54 -8.32 -21.25 -27.71
CA PRO A 54 -8.38 -22.37 -26.78
C PRO A 54 -9.67 -23.19 -26.91
N ASP A 55 -9.60 -24.47 -26.53
CA ASP A 55 -10.74 -25.40 -26.57
C ASP A 55 -11.77 -25.20 -25.44
N TYR A 56 -11.38 -24.51 -24.36
CA TYR A 56 -12.23 -24.31 -23.18
C TYR A 56 -13.27 -23.18 -23.34
N LEU A 57 -13.31 -22.46 -24.45
CA LEU A 57 -14.21 -21.30 -24.62
C LEU A 57 -15.68 -21.64 -24.36
N GLU A 58 -16.16 -22.78 -24.90
CA GLU A 58 -17.55 -23.22 -24.73
C GLU A 58 -17.87 -23.55 -23.26
N ALA A 59 -16.91 -24.08 -22.50
CA ALA A 59 -17.07 -24.37 -21.08
C ALA A 59 -17.29 -23.10 -20.24
N TYR A 60 -16.87 -21.93 -20.76
CA TYR A 60 -17.12 -20.61 -20.19
C TYR A 60 -18.30 -19.88 -20.86
N GLY A 61 -19.14 -20.60 -21.60
CA GLY A 61 -20.32 -20.05 -22.28
C GLY A 61 -20.00 -19.19 -23.49
N LEU A 62 -18.77 -19.29 -24.03
CA LEU A 62 -18.34 -18.52 -25.19
C LEU A 62 -18.42 -19.40 -26.45
N ASP A 63 -19.39 -19.12 -27.31
CA ASP A 63 -19.53 -19.78 -28.61
C ASP A 63 -18.36 -19.38 -29.54
N PRO A 64 -17.44 -20.28 -29.92
CA PRO A 64 -16.30 -19.96 -30.77
C PRO A 64 -16.71 -19.56 -32.20
N SER A 65 -17.95 -19.87 -32.62
CA SER A 65 -18.48 -19.46 -33.91
C SER A 65 -18.97 -18.01 -33.93
N ASP A 66 -19.27 -17.40 -32.76
CA ASP A 66 -19.61 -15.97 -32.69
C ASP A 66 -18.37 -15.13 -33.09
N PRO A 67 -18.46 -14.26 -34.11
CA PRO A 67 -17.37 -13.38 -34.52
C PRO A 67 -16.77 -12.52 -33.39
N LYS A 68 -17.51 -12.28 -32.32
CA LYS A 68 -17.03 -11.53 -31.13
C LYS A 68 -16.05 -12.36 -30.27
N ASN A 69 -16.15 -13.67 -30.33
CA ASN A 69 -15.36 -14.63 -29.55
C ASN A 69 -14.13 -15.11 -30.33
N GLN A 70 -14.08 -14.81 -31.62
CA GLN A 70 -12.95 -15.14 -32.49
C GLN A 70 -11.72 -14.26 -32.19
N LEU A 71 -10.55 -14.90 -32.21
CA LEU A 71 -9.28 -14.22 -32.08
C LEU A 71 -9.02 -13.39 -33.35
N THR A 72 -8.99 -12.07 -33.19
CA THR A 72 -8.79 -11.13 -34.29
C THR A 72 -7.69 -10.13 -33.96
N GLY A 73 -6.79 -9.87 -34.91
CA GLY A 73 -5.58 -9.09 -34.65
C GLY A 73 -4.54 -9.89 -33.87
N VAL A 74 -3.53 -9.20 -33.34
CA VAL A 74 -2.44 -9.77 -32.56
C VAL A 74 -2.48 -9.14 -31.18
N TYR A 75 -2.25 -9.92 -30.13
CA TYR A 75 -2.06 -9.41 -28.77
C TYR A 75 -0.57 -9.33 -28.50
N ASP A 76 0.04 -8.19 -28.84
CA ASP A 76 1.47 -7.98 -28.70
C ASP A 76 1.83 -7.77 -27.22
N ARG A 77 2.77 -8.57 -26.70
CA ARG A 77 3.30 -8.37 -25.35
C ARG A 77 4.24 -7.17 -25.33
N HIS A 78 4.03 -6.33 -24.33
CA HIS A 78 4.88 -5.21 -23.99
C HIS A 78 5.28 -5.26 -22.51
N TYR A 79 6.35 -4.57 -22.16
CA TYR A 79 6.86 -4.49 -20.80
C TYR A 79 7.45 -3.11 -20.52
N ASP A 80 7.11 -2.53 -19.37
CA ASP A 80 7.72 -1.30 -18.87
C ASP A 80 8.61 -1.63 -17.67
N ALA A 81 9.93 -1.47 -17.84
CA ALA A 81 10.92 -1.78 -16.81
C ALA A 81 10.93 -0.78 -15.63
N THR A 82 10.37 0.41 -15.80
CA THR A 82 10.22 1.39 -14.71
C THR A 82 9.05 1.01 -13.82
N LEU A 83 7.94 0.58 -14.42
CA LEU A 83 6.74 0.15 -13.70
C LEU A 83 6.80 -1.31 -13.25
N VAL A 84 7.68 -2.13 -13.86
CA VAL A 84 7.74 -3.59 -13.68
C VAL A 84 6.38 -4.22 -14.00
N ALA A 85 5.85 -3.87 -15.17
CA ALA A 85 4.50 -4.20 -15.58
C ALA A 85 4.46 -4.66 -17.04
N PRO A 86 4.03 -5.91 -17.31
CA PRO A 86 3.70 -6.38 -18.65
C PRO A 86 2.25 -6.07 -19.00
N TRP A 87 1.97 -5.99 -20.30
CA TRP A 87 0.61 -5.93 -20.82
C TRP A 87 0.54 -6.51 -22.23
N LEU A 88 -0.67 -6.85 -22.67
CA LEU A 88 -0.97 -7.14 -24.07
C LEU A 88 -1.66 -5.95 -24.71
N TRP A 89 -1.20 -5.55 -25.90
CA TRP A 89 -1.87 -4.57 -26.73
C TRP A 89 -2.34 -5.23 -28.03
N ASN A 90 -3.64 -5.13 -28.30
CA ASN A 90 -4.19 -5.50 -29.59
C ASN A 90 -4.57 -4.24 -30.36
N ASP A 91 -3.75 -3.86 -31.35
CA ASP A 91 -3.95 -2.63 -32.10
C ASP A 91 -5.24 -2.67 -32.92
N ARG A 92 -5.58 -3.81 -33.55
CA ARG A 92 -6.79 -3.92 -34.37
C ARG A 92 -8.05 -3.71 -33.54
N LYS A 93 -8.10 -4.31 -32.35
CA LYS A 93 -9.25 -4.23 -31.43
C LYS A 93 -9.20 -3.02 -30.49
N LYS A 94 -8.05 -2.32 -30.44
CA LYS A 94 -7.72 -1.28 -29.44
C LYS A 94 -7.92 -1.77 -28.01
N VAL A 95 -7.47 -3.00 -27.74
CA VAL A 95 -7.55 -3.63 -26.40
C VAL A 95 -6.24 -3.54 -25.69
N PHE A 96 -6.30 -3.14 -24.43
CA PHE A 96 -5.20 -3.20 -23.49
C PHE A 96 -5.57 -4.17 -22.36
N LEU A 97 -4.77 -5.21 -22.15
CA LEU A 97 -4.91 -6.14 -21.02
C LEU A 97 -3.66 -6.03 -20.14
N THR A 98 -3.80 -5.57 -18.91
CA THR A 98 -2.72 -5.71 -17.92
C THR A 98 -2.49 -7.17 -17.62
N THR A 99 -1.23 -7.59 -17.59
CA THR A 99 -0.87 -8.98 -17.27
C THR A 99 0.13 -9.02 -16.13
N GLU A 100 0.41 -10.23 -15.64
CA GLU A 100 1.52 -10.53 -14.75
C GLU A 100 2.19 -11.80 -15.27
N ASP A 101 3.51 -11.84 -15.36
CA ASP A 101 4.22 -13.02 -15.86
C ASP A 101 5.58 -13.19 -15.18
N GLU A 102 6.36 -14.17 -15.63
CA GLU A 102 7.61 -14.55 -14.97
C GLU A 102 8.63 -13.40 -14.94
N GLU A 103 8.65 -12.52 -15.94
CA GLU A 103 9.61 -11.40 -16.02
C GLU A 103 9.33 -10.35 -14.93
N SER A 104 8.08 -9.89 -14.81
CA SER A 104 7.70 -8.95 -13.75
C SER A 104 7.74 -9.59 -12.37
N LEU A 105 7.30 -10.83 -12.26
CA LEU A 105 7.25 -11.55 -11.00
C LEU A 105 8.65 -11.85 -10.47
N THR A 106 9.61 -12.25 -11.32
CA THR A 106 11.01 -12.43 -10.93
C THR A 106 11.58 -11.14 -10.34
N THR A 107 11.30 -9.99 -10.95
CA THR A 107 11.76 -8.68 -10.47
C THR A 107 11.12 -8.32 -9.11
N LYS A 108 9.81 -8.55 -8.96
CA LYS A 108 9.08 -8.31 -7.71
C LYS A 108 9.54 -9.24 -6.58
N VAL A 109 9.77 -10.52 -6.86
CA VAL A 109 10.27 -11.51 -5.89
C VAL A 109 11.70 -11.17 -5.45
N LYS A 110 12.56 -10.75 -6.39
CA LYS A 110 13.89 -10.24 -6.05
C LYS A 110 13.80 -9.05 -5.11
N TYR A 111 12.89 -8.10 -5.37
CA TYR A 111 12.66 -6.96 -4.48
C TYR A 111 12.21 -7.42 -3.08
N VAL A 112 11.30 -8.38 -2.98
CA VAL A 112 10.86 -8.96 -1.69
C VAL A 112 12.03 -9.55 -0.92
N LYS A 113 12.87 -10.35 -1.59
CA LYS A 113 14.08 -10.96 -1.01
C LYS A 113 15.09 -9.91 -0.55
N ASP A 114 15.46 -8.98 -1.42
CA ASP A 114 16.45 -7.93 -1.14
C ASP A 114 16.01 -6.99 -0.01
N LYS A 115 14.70 -6.78 0.15
CA LYS A 115 14.13 -5.91 1.20
C LYS A 115 13.78 -6.64 2.48
N GLY A 116 13.95 -7.97 2.53
CA GLY A 116 13.52 -8.77 3.68
C GLY A 116 12.02 -8.62 3.97
N ILE A 117 11.19 -8.52 2.94
CA ILE A 117 9.73 -8.45 3.07
C ILE A 117 9.20 -9.85 3.42
N GLY A 118 8.16 -9.92 4.24
CA GLY A 118 7.66 -11.18 4.83
C GLY A 118 7.19 -12.25 3.83
N GLY A 119 6.91 -11.89 2.58
CA GLY A 119 6.50 -12.83 1.53
C GLY A 119 5.73 -12.15 0.40
N VAL A 120 5.13 -12.97 -0.45
CA VAL A 120 4.27 -12.57 -1.57
C VAL A 120 2.88 -13.17 -1.34
N MET A 121 1.84 -12.38 -1.56
CA MET A 121 0.47 -12.87 -1.71
C MET A 121 0.05 -12.65 -3.16
N PHE A 122 -0.64 -13.62 -3.73
CA PHE A 122 -1.18 -13.55 -5.09
C PHE A 122 -2.67 -13.93 -5.06
N TRP A 123 -3.40 -13.45 -6.06
CA TRP A 123 -4.81 -13.74 -6.28
C TRP A 123 -5.00 -14.11 -7.75
N GLU A 124 -5.45 -15.31 -8.13
CA GLU A 124 -5.74 -16.50 -7.32
C GLU A 124 -5.04 -17.74 -7.90
N MET A 125 -5.08 -18.87 -7.17
CA MET A 125 -4.39 -20.09 -7.59
C MET A 125 -4.85 -20.61 -8.95
N ALA A 126 -6.16 -20.56 -9.24
CA ALA A 126 -6.70 -21.03 -10.52
C ALA A 126 -6.29 -20.14 -11.72
N GLY A 127 -5.72 -18.97 -11.46
CA GLY A 127 -5.25 -18.03 -12.48
C GLY A 127 -3.83 -18.30 -12.96
N ASP A 128 -3.06 -19.13 -12.24
CA ASP A 128 -1.70 -19.52 -12.61
C ASP A 128 -1.70 -20.54 -13.76
N TYR A 129 -0.62 -20.61 -14.53
CA TYR A 129 -0.60 -21.26 -15.83
C TYR A 129 0.56 -22.24 -16.01
N ALA A 130 0.40 -23.14 -16.98
CA ALA A 130 1.45 -23.91 -17.62
C ALA A 130 1.04 -24.19 -19.07
N LEU A 131 2.02 -24.42 -19.95
CA LEU A 131 1.75 -24.96 -21.28
C LEU A 131 1.43 -26.45 -21.15
N ASP A 132 0.22 -26.85 -21.52
CA ASP A 132 -0.10 -28.25 -21.70
C ASP A 132 0.44 -28.71 -23.06
N GLN A 133 1.48 -29.54 -23.02
CA GLN A 133 2.14 -30.03 -24.23
C GLN A 133 1.24 -30.92 -25.10
N SER A 134 0.22 -31.55 -24.50
CA SER A 134 -0.65 -32.48 -25.22
C SER A 134 -1.66 -31.74 -26.10
N SER A 135 -2.20 -30.64 -25.60
CA SER A 135 -3.17 -29.79 -26.29
C SER A 135 -2.52 -28.61 -27.04
N GLY A 136 -1.26 -28.27 -26.70
CA GLY A 136 -0.54 -27.15 -27.29
C GLY A 136 -1.08 -25.77 -26.86
N GLN A 137 -1.84 -25.71 -25.77
CA GLN A 137 -2.42 -24.48 -25.22
C GLN A 137 -2.02 -24.29 -23.76
N TYR A 138 -2.07 -23.04 -23.29
CA TYR A 138 -1.89 -22.73 -21.88
C TYR A 138 -3.17 -23.05 -21.10
N PHE A 139 -3.02 -23.68 -19.94
CA PHE A 139 -4.11 -23.96 -19.01
C PHE A 139 -3.64 -23.76 -17.57
N MET A 140 -4.49 -24.09 -16.59
CA MET A 140 -4.14 -24.01 -15.17
C MET A 140 -2.82 -24.74 -14.88
N GLY A 141 -1.92 -24.10 -14.12
CA GLY A 141 -0.61 -24.63 -13.78
C GLY A 141 0.05 -23.88 -12.63
N THR A 142 1.37 -23.98 -12.50
CA THR A 142 2.13 -23.47 -11.34
C THR A 142 3.30 -22.56 -11.71
N THR A 143 3.40 -22.09 -12.96
CA THR A 143 4.58 -21.36 -13.45
C THR A 143 4.90 -20.12 -12.60
N MET A 144 3.90 -19.34 -12.21
CA MET A 144 4.10 -18.15 -11.37
C MET A 144 4.42 -18.53 -9.92
N VAL A 145 3.75 -19.53 -9.35
CA VAL A 145 4.05 -20.02 -7.99
C VAL A 145 5.46 -20.60 -7.92
N ASP A 146 5.89 -21.35 -8.92
CA ASP A 146 7.24 -21.92 -9.02
C ASP A 146 8.30 -20.81 -9.17
N THR A 147 7.96 -19.72 -9.87
CA THR A 147 8.79 -18.50 -9.95
C THR A 147 8.94 -17.85 -8.56
N ILE A 148 7.87 -17.76 -7.78
CA ILE A 148 7.91 -17.23 -6.40
C ILE A 148 8.74 -18.13 -5.49
N ASP A 149 8.49 -19.44 -5.49
CA ASP A 149 9.23 -20.41 -4.66
C ASP A 149 10.72 -20.36 -4.97
N SER A 150 11.07 -20.49 -6.25
CA SER A 150 12.45 -20.48 -6.73
C SER A 150 13.17 -19.18 -6.35
N GLY A 151 12.50 -18.03 -6.51
CA GLY A 151 13.10 -16.73 -6.19
C GLY A 151 13.30 -16.50 -4.70
N LEU A 152 12.41 -17.00 -3.84
CA LEU A 152 12.50 -16.87 -2.39
C LEU A 152 13.33 -17.96 -1.72
N LYS A 153 13.68 -19.03 -2.44
CA LYS A 153 14.54 -20.10 -1.92
C LYS A 153 15.87 -19.55 -1.39
N GLY A 154 16.21 -19.94 -0.16
CA GLY A 154 17.41 -19.49 0.54
C GLY A 154 17.40 -18.00 0.92
N ALA A 155 16.26 -17.32 0.92
CA ALA A 155 16.15 -15.97 1.47
C ALA A 155 16.51 -15.95 2.97
N ALA A 156 17.16 -14.87 3.41
CA ALA A 156 17.34 -14.61 4.83
C ALA A 156 15.99 -14.42 5.53
N PRO A 157 15.90 -14.59 6.87
CA PRO A 157 14.69 -14.26 7.61
C PRO A 157 14.22 -12.84 7.30
N TYR A 158 12.90 -12.66 7.17
CA TYR A 158 12.32 -11.34 6.91
C TYR A 158 12.64 -10.34 8.03
N GLY A 159 12.69 -9.07 7.68
CA GLY A 159 12.86 -7.98 8.64
C GLY A 159 11.65 -7.91 9.58
N ASN A 160 11.85 -8.26 10.84
CA ASN A 160 10.80 -8.27 11.87
C ASN A 160 10.90 -7.11 12.88
N THR A 161 11.80 -6.15 12.64
CA THR A 161 11.99 -4.99 13.50
C THR A 161 11.21 -3.77 12.99
N LYS A 162 10.55 -3.07 13.91
CA LYS A 162 9.82 -1.84 13.59
C LYS A 162 10.71 -0.59 13.65
N ALA A 163 11.84 -0.64 14.32
CA ALA A 163 12.77 0.46 14.49
C ALA A 163 14.11 0.13 13.82
N THR A 164 14.71 1.12 13.18
CA THR A 164 16.01 1.01 12.49
C THR A 164 17.21 1.29 13.41
N GLY A 165 16.96 1.74 14.64
CA GLY A 165 18.00 2.05 15.63
C GLY A 165 18.04 1.05 16.78
N THR A 166 19.13 1.09 17.55
CA THR A 166 19.30 0.31 18.77
C THR A 166 18.19 0.65 19.76
N ARG A 167 17.51 -0.39 20.27
CA ARG A 167 16.53 -0.22 21.34
C ARG A 167 17.24 0.39 22.56
N PRO A 168 16.69 1.45 23.18
CA PRO A 168 17.25 2.00 24.42
C PRO A 168 17.30 0.94 25.52
N ALA A 169 18.39 0.95 26.31
CA ALA A 169 18.56 0.05 27.45
C ALA A 169 17.54 0.33 28.56
N ASN A 170 17.14 1.59 28.72
CA ASN A 170 16.12 2.04 29.66
C ASN A 170 14.83 2.36 28.92
N VAL A 171 13.69 1.89 29.42
CA VAL A 171 12.37 2.11 28.83
C VAL A 171 11.40 2.68 29.86
N LEU A 172 10.52 3.57 29.40
CA LEU A 172 9.41 4.12 30.18
C LEU A 172 8.09 3.60 29.59
N ASP A 173 7.14 3.17 30.43
CA ASP A 173 5.81 2.78 29.97
C ASP A 173 4.95 4.02 29.69
N VAL A 174 4.98 4.46 28.43
CA VAL A 174 4.15 5.57 27.94
C VAL A 174 3.22 5.06 26.85
N GLY A 175 1.92 5.16 27.13
CA GLY A 175 0.87 4.84 26.17
C GLY A 175 0.72 5.96 25.14
N VAL A 176 0.56 5.59 23.87
CA VAL A 176 0.36 6.55 22.77
C VAL A 176 -0.80 6.14 21.89
N GLU A 177 -1.63 7.13 21.59
CA GLU A 177 -2.85 6.98 20.84
C GLU A 177 -2.98 8.12 19.84
N LEU A 178 -3.34 7.80 18.59
CA LEU A 178 -3.81 8.80 17.63
C LEU A 178 -5.34 8.84 17.70
N THR A 179 -5.89 10.03 17.91
CA THR A 179 -7.31 10.26 18.19
C THR A 179 -7.92 11.26 17.21
N GLY A 180 -9.26 11.30 17.14
CA GLY A 180 -9.95 12.41 16.48
C GLY A 180 -9.75 12.50 14.96
N PHE A 181 -9.53 11.38 14.27
CA PHE A 181 -9.55 11.35 12.81
C PHE A 181 -10.92 11.82 12.28
N ALA A 182 -10.91 12.71 11.30
CA ALA A 182 -12.13 13.08 10.59
C ALA A 182 -12.57 11.96 9.64
N LEU A 183 -13.86 11.93 9.28
CA LEU A 183 -14.42 10.92 8.39
C LEU A 183 -14.20 11.28 6.92
N GLY A 184 -13.79 10.29 6.12
CA GLY A 184 -13.76 10.38 4.65
C GLY A 184 -13.00 11.60 4.12
N GLU A 185 -13.68 12.42 3.30
CA GLU A 185 -13.11 13.60 2.66
C GLU A 185 -12.82 14.77 3.62
N ALA A 186 -13.38 14.76 4.83
CA ALA A 186 -13.04 15.76 5.84
C ALA A 186 -11.65 15.54 6.46
N ASN A 187 -11.01 14.39 6.18
CA ASN A 187 -9.68 14.04 6.70
C ASN A 187 -8.53 14.53 5.81
N TYR A 188 -8.73 15.68 5.14
CA TYR A 188 -7.73 16.31 4.28
C TYR A 188 -7.48 17.75 4.75
N PRO A 189 -6.30 18.06 5.31
CA PRO A 189 -5.18 17.14 5.60
C PRO A 189 -5.52 16.14 6.72
N ILE A 190 -4.78 15.03 6.80
CA ILE A 190 -4.90 14.12 7.95
C ILE A 190 -4.31 14.82 9.17
N ASN A 191 -5.18 15.12 10.15
CA ASN A 191 -4.79 15.88 11.33
C ASN A 191 -5.27 15.35 12.69
N PRO A 192 -4.97 14.08 13.05
CA PRO A 192 -5.37 13.51 14.32
C PRO A 192 -4.70 14.21 15.50
N GLY A 193 -5.35 14.14 16.66
CA GLY A 193 -4.70 14.40 17.93
C GLY A 193 -3.72 13.27 18.28
N ILE A 194 -2.63 13.58 18.98
CA ILE A 194 -1.81 12.58 19.67
C ILE A 194 -2.02 12.70 21.18
N ARG A 195 -2.42 11.59 21.82
CA ARG A 195 -2.54 11.48 23.27
C ARG A 195 -1.39 10.65 23.82
N LEU A 196 -0.72 11.19 24.83
CA LEU A 196 0.39 10.56 25.53
C LEU A 196 -0.01 10.32 26.99
N THR A 197 0.14 9.09 27.48
CA THR A 197 -0.23 8.71 28.85
C THR A 197 0.97 8.14 29.56
N ASN A 198 1.47 8.83 30.60
CA ASN A 198 2.52 8.30 31.46
C ASN A 198 1.92 7.24 32.40
N ARG A 199 2.25 5.98 32.17
CA ARG A 199 1.79 4.83 32.98
C ARG A 199 2.82 4.41 34.03
N THR A 200 3.84 5.23 34.26
CA THR A 200 4.91 4.94 35.22
C THR A 200 4.72 5.69 36.52
N ALA A 201 5.46 5.26 37.54
CA ALA A 201 5.60 5.98 38.81
C ALA A 201 6.54 7.20 38.71
N GLN A 202 7.31 7.33 37.63
CA GLN A 202 8.29 8.39 37.45
C GLN A 202 7.65 9.61 36.78
N GLN A 203 8.00 10.81 37.24
CA GLN A 203 7.58 12.02 36.56
C GLN A 203 8.39 12.23 35.29
N ILE A 204 7.72 12.57 34.19
CA ILE A 204 8.39 13.00 32.95
C ILE A 204 8.69 14.50 33.09
N PRO A 205 9.97 14.92 33.08
CA PRO A 205 10.31 16.31 33.27
C PRO A 205 9.84 17.16 32.09
N SER A 206 9.57 18.44 32.38
CA SER A 206 9.34 19.42 31.32
C SER A 206 10.58 19.54 30.43
N GLY A 207 10.38 19.78 29.13
CA GLY A 207 11.46 19.81 28.15
C GLY A 207 11.92 18.44 27.65
N ALA A 208 11.35 17.33 28.16
CA ALA A 208 11.66 16.01 27.65
C ALA A 208 11.36 15.90 26.14
N ARG A 209 12.27 15.22 25.43
CA ARG A 209 12.22 15.02 23.98
C ARG A 209 11.39 13.77 23.67
N ILE A 210 10.46 13.91 22.72
CA ILE A 210 9.61 12.81 22.27
C ILE A 210 9.93 12.52 20.82
N GLU A 211 10.21 11.25 20.55
CA GLU A 211 10.66 10.82 19.24
C GLU A 211 9.93 9.55 18.80
N PHE A 212 9.50 9.55 17.55
CA PHE A 212 8.85 8.40 16.95
C PHE A 212 9.14 8.31 15.46
N GLY A 213 9.15 7.07 14.98
CA GLY A 213 9.25 6.77 13.55
C GLY A 213 7.87 6.73 12.92
N TYR A 214 7.72 7.29 11.72
CA TYR A 214 6.51 7.14 10.90
C TYR A 214 6.83 6.62 9.51
N GLY A 215 5.81 6.06 8.85
CA GLY A 215 5.95 5.49 7.52
C GLY A 215 6.29 6.56 6.48
N THR A 216 7.19 6.23 5.55
CA THR A 216 7.55 7.09 4.42
C THR A 216 6.44 7.25 3.39
N SER A 217 5.31 6.56 3.56
CA SER A 217 4.07 6.84 2.83
C SER A 217 3.55 8.25 3.09
N ALA A 218 3.82 8.82 4.28
CA ALA A 218 3.61 10.23 4.54
C ALA A 218 4.87 11.05 4.20
N PRO A 219 4.72 12.27 3.65
CA PRO A 219 5.83 13.17 3.36
C PRO A 219 6.68 13.51 4.58
N GLY A 220 7.91 13.94 4.32
CA GLY A 220 8.87 14.45 5.30
C GLY A 220 8.50 15.78 5.97
N SER A 221 7.23 16.20 5.90
CA SER A 221 6.76 17.54 6.27
C SER A 221 5.75 17.52 7.42
N MET A 222 5.79 16.50 8.29
CA MET A 222 4.90 16.44 9.45
C MET A 222 5.19 17.61 10.40
N VAL A 223 4.14 18.29 10.84
CA VAL A 223 4.18 19.37 11.83
C VAL A 223 3.09 19.17 12.87
N ASP A 224 3.12 19.95 13.95
CA ASP A 224 2.02 20.06 14.90
C ASP A 224 1.31 21.42 14.78
N GLN A 225 0.06 21.47 15.22
CA GLN A 225 -0.79 22.68 15.26
C GLN A 225 -1.00 23.18 16.70
N SER A 226 -0.19 22.73 17.64
CA SER A 226 -0.39 22.97 19.08
C SER A 226 0.79 23.69 19.74
N GLY A 227 1.79 24.11 18.95
CA GLY A 227 2.94 24.86 19.40
C GLY A 227 4.06 24.00 20.02
N LEU A 228 4.04 22.67 19.83
CA LEU A 228 5.09 21.77 20.31
C LEU A 228 6.41 21.89 19.55
N GLY A 229 6.38 22.48 18.36
CA GLY A 229 7.57 22.60 17.54
C GLY A 229 8.03 21.26 16.98
N LEU A 230 7.09 20.37 16.65
CA LEU A 230 7.38 19.08 16.03
C LEU A 230 8.03 19.26 14.66
N ARG A 231 9.16 18.59 14.44
CA ARG A 231 9.95 18.64 13.18
C ARG A 231 10.39 17.24 12.77
N VAL A 232 10.82 17.10 11.53
CA VAL A 232 11.34 15.85 10.95
C VAL A 232 12.86 15.96 10.74
N PRO A 233 13.68 15.78 11.78
CA PRO A 233 15.13 15.97 11.70
C PRO A 233 15.83 14.90 10.84
N GLN A 234 15.21 13.73 10.65
CA GLN A 234 15.79 12.64 9.85
C GLN A 234 14.77 12.12 8.83
N GLN A 235 15.11 12.30 7.56
CA GLN A 235 14.29 11.87 6.43
C GLN A 235 14.87 10.59 5.81
N GLY A 236 14.38 9.42 6.24
CA GLY A 236 14.65 8.16 5.55
C GLY A 236 13.94 8.12 4.18
N HIS A 237 14.59 7.58 3.15
CA HIS A 237 14.03 7.49 1.79
C HIS A 237 14.24 6.16 1.07
N ARG A 238 14.94 5.18 1.67
CA ARG A 238 15.12 3.83 1.10
C ARG A 238 15.12 2.81 2.22
N THR A 239 13.99 2.15 2.46
CA THR A 239 13.74 1.20 3.58
C THR A 239 13.86 1.78 5.00
N GLU A 240 14.26 3.04 5.12
CA GLU A 240 14.42 3.73 6.40
C GLU A 240 13.15 4.50 6.74
N ARG A 241 12.64 4.32 7.97
CA ARG A 241 11.57 5.15 8.52
C ARG A 241 12.07 6.60 8.69
N ARG A 242 11.15 7.56 8.59
CA ARG A 242 11.44 8.95 8.97
C ARG A 242 11.35 9.08 10.47
N ARG A 243 12.24 9.86 11.08
CA ARG A 243 12.25 10.15 12.51
C ARG A 243 11.70 11.54 12.75
N VAL A 244 10.75 11.64 13.66
CA VAL A 244 10.14 12.90 14.11
C VAL A 244 10.65 13.18 15.51
N GLU A 245 10.87 14.46 15.78
CA GLU A 245 11.22 14.97 17.09
C GLU A 245 10.30 16.13 17.46
N GLY A 246 9.83 16.14 18.70
CA GLY A 246 9.23 17.30 19.35
C GLY A 246 9.72 17.41 20.80
N ARG A 247 9.62 18.59 21.41
CA ARG A 247 9.89 18.78 22.84
C ARG A 247 8.60 19.04 23.58
N LEU A 248 8.45 18.45 24.77
CA LEU A 248 7.37 18.85 25.68
C LEU A 248 7.57 20.32 26.08
N PRO A 249 6.53 21.16 26.02
CA PRO A 249 6.68 22.59 26.26
C PRO A 249 6.83 22.85 27.78
N ALA A 250 7.54 23.92 28.13
CA ALA A 250 7.64 24.42 29.51
C ALA A 250 6.40 25.17 30.00
N ARG A 251 5.47 25.49 29.10
CA ARG A 251 4.26 26.27 29.35
C ARG A 251 3.17 25.88 28.36
N VAL A 252 2.01 25.46 28.88
CA VAL A 252 0.72 25.83 28.28
C VAL A 252 -0.01 26.64 29.35
N LEU A 253 -0.29 27.90 28.98
CA LEU A 253 -1.03 28.96 29.68
C LEU A 253 -2.48 28.49 29.95
N HIS A 254 -3.26 28.84 30.98
CA HIS A 254 -3.20 29.64 32.20
C HIS A 254 -4.19 28.95 33.19
N PRO A 255 -4.01 29.07 34.52
CA PRO A 255 -5.08 28.73 35.46
C PRO A 255 -6.24 29.73 35.28
N ALA A 256 -7.48 29.26 35.41
CA ALA A 256 -8.60 30.14 35.72
C ALA A 256 -8.24 31.03 36.93
N PRO A 257 -8.73 32.28 37.04
CA PRO A 257 -8.40 33.14 38.15
C PRO A 257 -8.90 32.50 39.45
N GLY A 258 -8.01 31.89 40.22
CA GLY A 258 -8.41 31.20 41.45
C GLY A 258 -7.37 30.27 42.09
N ASP A 259 -6.33 29.81 41.40
CA ASP A 259 -5.37 28.89 42.06
C ASP A 259 -3.90 29.26 41.82
N ARG A 260 -3.23 29.60 42.92
CA ARG A 260 -1.79 29.83 43.00
C ARG A 260 -1.13 28.48 43.26
N ARG A 261 -0.35 27.97 42.30
CA ARG A 261 0.94 27.30 42.55
C ARG A 261 1.69 27.02 41.24
N THR A 262 2.98 27.29 41.28
CA THR A 262 3.97 27.29 40.20
C THR A 262 4.50 25.90 39.86
N GLY A 263 4.78 25.65 38.56
CA GLY A 263 5.66 24.59 38.04
C GLY A 263 4.99 23.22 37.88
N HIS A 264 4.81 22.74 36.66
CA HIS A 264 4.14 21.45 36.40
C HIS A 264 5.00 20.49 35.57
N SER A 265 5.43 19.43 36.24
CA SER A 265 5.84 18.13 35.73
C SER A 265 4.63 17.19 35.67
N GLY A 266 4.63 16.20 34.78
CA GLY A 266 3.56 15.20 34.72
C GLY A 266 3.71 14.17 35.84
N ALA A 267 2.82 14.20 36.83
CA ALA A 267 2.77 13.21 37.91
C ALA A 267 2.45 11.79 37.42
N ALA A 268 2.75 10.78 38.24
CA ALA A 268 2.37 9.38 37.97
C ALA A 268 0.84 9.27 37.77
N GLY A 269 0.41 8.61 36.69
CA GLY A 269 -1.01 8.50 36.33
C GLY A 269 -1.63 9.75 35.69
N ALA A 270 -0.87 10.84 35.50
CA ALA A 270 -1.37 12.02 34.82
C ALA A 270 -1.48 11.78 33.30
N VAL A 271 -2.64 12.16 32.75
CA VAL A 271 -2.75 12.46 31.33
C VAL A 271 -1.98 13.75 31.11
N LEU A 272 -0.79 13.66 30.52
CA LEU A 272 -0.09 14.84 30.01
C LEU A 272 -1.07 15.54 29.05
N PRO A 273 -1.24 16.87 29.12
CA PRO A 273 -2.36 17.55 28.48
C PRO A 273 -2.42 17.17 27.00
N ALA A 274 -3.40 16.35 26.68
CA ALA A 274 -3.80 15.97 25.33
C ALA A 274 -5.30 15.69 25.24
N ASP A 275 -6.06 15.99 26.31
CA ASP A 275 -7.48 15.67 26.41
C ASP A 275 -8.42 16.89 26.36
N ARG A 276 -7.86 18.10 26.44
CA ARG A 276 -8.59 19.34 26.12
C ARG A 276 -7.88 20.21 25.06
N ASP A 277 -6.56 20.05 24.96
CA ASP A 277 -5.70 20.59 23.90
C ASP A 277 -4.92 19.45 23.25
N ALA A 278 -5.60 18.59 22.48
CA ALA A 278 -4.92 17.51 21.75
C ALA A 278 -3.87 18.12 20.80
N VAL A 279 -2.64 17.59 20.83
CA VAL A 279 -1.61 17.96 19.87
C VAL A 279 -2.06 17.49 18.50
N ARG A 280 -2.58 18.41 17.68
CA ARG A 280 -3.02 18.05 16.33
C ARG A 280 -1.79 17.95 15.46
N LEU A 281 -1.45 16.74 15.05
CA LEU A 281 -0.44 16.53 14.02
C LEU A 281 -1.05 16.95 12.69
N GLN A 282 -0.27 17.45 11.75
CA GLN A 282 -0.71 17.66 10.38
C GLN A 282 0.29 17.01 9.43
N GLY A 283 -0.22 16.13 8.57
CA GLY A 283 0.51 15.57 7.45
C GLY A 283 -0.21 15.86 6.14
N HIS A 284 0.55 16.22 5.10
CA HIS A 284 0.01 16.29 3.74
C HIS A 284 0.03 14.89 3.14
N LEU A 285 -1.10 14.29 2.78
CA LEU A 285 -1.13 13.09 1.94
C LEU A 285 -1.76 13.46 0.60
N ARG A 286 -1.24 12.89 -0.49
CA ARG A 286 -1.89 13.01 -1.80
C ARG A 286 -3.01 11.97 -1.88
N ARG A 287 -4.06 12.28 -2.64
CA ARG A 287 -5.33 11.52 -2.72
C ARG A 287 -5.19 10.02 -3.09
N ALA A 288 -4.01 9.57 -3.52
CA ALA A 288 -3.76 8.20 -3.97
C ALA A 288 -3.33 7.20 -2.85
N ASP A 289 -3.07 7.67 -1.64
CA ASP A 289 -2.41 6.84 -0.59
C ASP A 289 -3.35 6.29 0.50
N ILE A 290 -4.67 6.38 0.33
CA ILE A 290 -5.63 5.96 1.37
C ILE A 290 -6.08 4.51 1.17
N ARG A 291 -5.48 3.60 1.96
CA ARG A 291 -6.17 2.42 2.48
C ARG A 291 -6.32 2.56 4.00
N PRO A 292 -7.43 2.10 4.60
CA PRO A 292 -7.65 2.23 6.04
C PRO A 292 -6.65 1.33 6.78
N VAL A 293 -5.58 1.92 7.32
CA VAL A 293 -4.69 1.24 8.25
C VAL A 293 -5.37 1.25 9.61
N SER A 294 -6.20 0.25 9.87
CA SER A 294 -6.70 -0.03 11.21
C SER A 294 -5.52 -0.55 12.07
N ARG A 295 -5.27 0.16 13.18
CA ARG A 295 -4.33 -0.15 14.26
C ARG A 295 -2.83 -0.10 13.89
N LEU A 296 -2.26 1.10 14.01
CA LEU A 296 -0.83 1.27 14.31
C LEU A 296 -0.65 1.22 15.84
N PRO A 297 -0.05 0.16 16.43
CA PRO A 297 0.56 0.30 17.75
C PRO A 297 1.87 1.09 17.56
N ALA A 298 1.79 2.41 17.63
CA ALA A 298 2.97 3.26 17.75
C ALA A 298 3.46 3.14 19.20
N ARG A 299 4.60 2.47 19.43
CA ARG A 299 5.37 2.61 20.67
C ARG A 299 6.39 3.72 20.42
N PRO A 300 6.24 4.94 20.97
CA PRO A 300 7.28 5.94 20.88
C PRO A 300 8.44 5.55 21.77
N LEU A 301 9.62 6.03 21.39
CA LEU A 301 10.82 5.96 22.19
C LEU A 301 10.95 7.33 22.84
N ILE A 302 10.62 7.44 24.13
CA ILE A 302 10.90 8.64 24.90
C ILE A 302 12.30 8.47 25.48
N GLN A 303 13.23 9.28 24.96
CA GLN A 303 14.60 9.31 25.42
C GLN A 303 14.74 10.49 26.38
N THR A 304 14.82 10.20 27.68
CA THR A 304 15.21 11.21 28.67
C THR A 304 16.73 11.34 28.62
N ALA A 305 17.23 12.38 27.95
CA ALA A 305 18.58 12.86 28.23
C ALA A 305 18.52 13.56 29.59
N VAL A 306 19.37 13.10 30.53
CA VAL A 306 19.67 13.82 31.78
C VAL A 306 20.47 15.08 31.44
#